data_AF-A0A821HSJ7-F1
#
_entry.id   AF-A0A821HSJ7-F1
#
_cell.length_a   1.000
_cell.length_b   1.000
_cell.length_c   1.000
_cell.angle_alpha   90.00
_cell.angle_beta   90.00
_cell.angle_gamma   90.00
#
_symmetry.space_group_name_H-M   'P 1'
#
loop_
_entity.id
_entity.type
_entity.pdbx_description
1 polymer ?
#
loop_
_entity_poly.entity_id
_entity_poly.type
_entity_poly.pdbx_seq_one_letter_code
_entity_poly.pdbx_strand_id
1 'polypeptide(L)' 'SDIWFVEFYAPWCGHCRNLAPEWKRAATALKGIVKIGAVDADSHKSLGQQYGVSGFPTIK' A
#
# COMPACT_ATOMS: atom_id res chain seq x y z
N SER A 1 3.07 -19.88 -4.34
CA SER A 1 3.18 -18.49 -4.79
C SER A 1 2.45 -17.62 -3.80
N ASP A 2 3.12 -16.65 -3.18
CA ASP A 2 2.46 -15.76 -2.23
C ASP A 2 1.75 -14.64 -2.98
N ILE A 3 0.46 -14.46 -2.70
CA ILE A 3 -0.31 -13.31 -3.22
C ILE A 3 -0.07 -12.13 -2.27
N TRP A 4 0.30 -10.99 -2.85
CA TRP A 4 0.51 -9.74 -2.14
C TRP A 4 -0.57 -8.73 -2.48
N PHE A 5 -0.95 -7.94 -1.49
CA PHE A 5 -1.79 -6.76 -1.68
C PHE A 5 -1.05 -5.57 -1.07
N VAL A 6 -0.71 -4.59 -1.91
CA VAL A 6 0.23 -3.52 -1.54
C VAL A 6 -0.41 -2.16 -1.72
N GLU A 7 -0.39 -1.35 -0.65
CA GLU A 7 -0.71 0.08 -0.71
C GLU A 7 0.57 0.86 -1.05
N PHE A 8 0.57 1.57 -2.17
CA PHE A 8 1.54 2.62 -2.45
C PHE A 8 1.00 3.94 -1.91
N TYR A 9 1.72 4.53 -0.95
CA TYR A 9 1.28 5.71 -0.21
C TYR A 9 2.32 6.83 -0.21
N ALA A 10 1.91 8.00 0.29
CA ALA A 10 2.80 9.09 0.67
C ALA A 10 2.43 9.62 2.07
N PRO A 11 3.40 9.98 2.94
CA PRO A 11 3.10 10.39 4.33
C PRO A 11 2.20 11.63 4.45
N TRP A 12 2.34 12.54 3.49
CA TRP A 12 1.57 13.79 3.44
C TRP A 12 0.15 13.59 2.89
N CYS A 13 -0.17 12.46 2.27
CA CYS A 13 -1.49 12.19 1.70
C CYS A 13 -2.55 11.93 2.79
N GLY A 14 -3.58 12.78 2.84
CA GLY A 14 -4.69 12.64 3.78
C GLY A 14 -5.49 11.35 3.59
N HIS A 15 -5.73 10.94 2.34
CA HIS A 15 -6.43 9.69 2.03
C HIS A 15 -5.66 8.45 2.52
N CYS A 16 -4.32 8.43 2.39
CA CYS A 16 -3.48 7.36 2.91
C CYS A 16 -3.56 7.27 4.44
N ARG A 17 -3.50 8.41 5.14
CA ARG A 17 -3.63 8.44 6.60
C ARG A 17 -4.99 7.91 7.06
N ASN A 18 -6.05 8.22 6.32
CA ASN A 18 -7.40 7.71 6.58
C ASN A 18 -7.54 6.21 6.27
N LEU A 19 -6.84 5.69 5.26
CA LEU A 19 -6.85 4.28 4.88
C LEU A 19 -6.01 3.40 5.84
N ALA A 20 -4.91 3.93 6.38
CA ALA A 20 -3.99 3.20 7.25
C ALA A 20 -4.62 2.33 8.36
N PRO A 21 -5.64 2.78 9.13
CA PRO A 21 -6.28 1.93 10.14
C PRO A 21 -7.02 0.73 9.52
N GLU A 22 -7.72 0.92 8.39
CA GLU A 22 -8.39 -0.18 7.68
C GLU A 22 -7.38 -1.13 7.04
N TRP A 23 -6.28 -0.59 6.49
CA TRP A 23 -5.22 -1.41 5.89
C TRP A 23 -4.58 -2.35 6.92
N LYS A 24 -4.35 -1.87 8.15
CA LYS A 24 -3.88 -2.69 9.27
C LYS A 24 -4.91 -3.74 9.71
N ARG A 25 -6.21 -3.40 9.70
CA ARG A 25 -7.28 -4.37 9.97
C ARG A 25 -7.30 -5.47 8.91
N ALA A 26 -7.20 -5.13 7.64
CA ALA A 26 -7.14 -6.08 6.53
C ALA A 26 -5.92 -7.01 6.64
N ALA A 27 -4.74 -6.47 6.96
CA ALA A 27 -3.53 -7.27 7.17
C ALA A 27 -3.70 -8.31 8.30
N THR A 28 -4.42 -7.94 9.36
CA THR A 28 -4.72 -8.85 10.46
C THR A 28 -5.75 -9.91 10.07
N ALA A 29 -6.85 -9.50 9.42
CA ALA A 29 -7.93 -10.38 9.01
C ALA A 29 -7.50 -11.41 7.95
N LEU A 30 -6.53 -11.07 7.09
CA LEU A 30 -6.06 -11.91 6.00
C LEU A 30 -4.75 -12.64 6.31
N LYS A 31 -4.29 -12.61 7.56
CA LYS A 31 -3.05 -13.25 7.98
C LYS A 31 -3.06 -14.74 7.63
N GLY A 32 -2.05 -15.18 6.89
CA GLY A 32 -1.91 -16.57 6.42
C GLY A 32 -2.65 -16.90 5.13
N ILE A 33 -3.46 -15.97 4.60
CA ILE A 33 -4.17 -16.11 3.33
C ILE A 33 -3.53 -15.23 2.25
N VAL A 34 -3.35 -13.94 2.56
CA VAL A 34 -2.75 -12.94 1.67
C VAL A 34 -1.74 -12.12 2.46
N LYS A 35 -0.61 -11.80 1.84
CA LYS A 35 0.38 -10.89 2.45
C LYS A 35 -0.02 -9.45 2.14
N ILE A 36 -0.17 -8.63 3.18
CA ILE A 36 -0.51 -7.21 3.01
C ILE A 36 0.71 -6.36 3.34
N GLY A 37 1.03 -5.43 2.43
CA GLY A 37 2.17 -4.52 2.54
C GLY A 37 1.78 -3.07 2.29
N ALA A 38 2.66 -2.15 2.69
CA ALA A 38 2.55 -0.74 2.36
C ALA A 38 3.94 -0.21 2.00
N VAL A 39 4.03 0.61 0.96
CA VAL A 39 5.25 1.16 0.40
C VAL A 39 5.11 2.68 0.29
N ASP A 40 6.04 3.40 0.89
CA ASP A 40 6.17 4.84 0.66
C ASP A 40 6.78 5.09 -0.73
N ALA A 41 5.90 5.34 -1.70
CA ALA A 41 6.30 5.58 -3.08
C ALA A 41 6.69 7.05 -3.35
N ASP A 42 6.50 7.95 -2.39
CA ASP A 42 7.04 9.31 -2.47
C ASP A 42 8.55 9.33 -2.24
N SER A 43 9.03 8.53 -1.28
CA SER A 43 10.47 8.29 -1.07
C SER A 43 11.07 7.29 -2.07
N HIS A 44 10.27 6.38 -2.65
CA HIS A 44 10.72 5.36 -3.60
C HIS A 44 10.09 5.53 -5.00
N LYS A 45 10.32 6.69 -5.63
CA LYS A 45 9.67 7.07 -6.91
C LYS A 45 9.92 6.10 -8.06
N SER A 46 11.13 5.53 -8.19
CA SER A 46 11.45 4.54 -9.23
C SER A 46 10.61 3.28 -9.11
N LEU A 47 10.39 2.81 -7.88
CA LEU A 47 9.53 1.68 -7.58
C LEU A 47 8.07 2.03 -7.89
N GLY A 48 7.60 3.21 -7.46
CA GLY A 48 6.26 3.70 -7.82
C GLY A 48 6.03 3.72 -9.32
N GLN A 49 6.99 4.23 -10.10
CA GLN A 49 6.93 4.23 -11.56
C GLN A 49 6.89 2.83 -12.17
N GLN A 50 7.72 1.90 -11.66
CA GLN A 50 7.74 0.50 -12.11
C GLN A 50 6.35 -0.16 -11.97
N TYR A 51 5.60 0.19 -10.93
CA TYR A 51 4.23 -0.32 -10.69
C TYR A 51 3.13 0.60 -11.23
N GLY A 52 3.47 1.65 -11.98
CA GLY A 52 2.51 2.56 -12.60
C GLY A 52 1.71 3.40 -11.59
N VAL A 53 2.32 3.77 -10.47
CA VAL A 53 1.72 4.64 -9.45
C VAL A 53 1.78 6.09 -9.92
N SER A 54 0.62 6.69 -10.18
CA SER A 54 0.48 8.10 -10.59
C SER A 54 -0.22 8.98 -9.54
N GLY A 55 -0.64 8.39 -8.43
CA GLY A 55 -1.35 9.09 -7.35
C GLY A 55 -1.48 8.22 -6.09
N PHE A 56 -1.86 8.84 -4.99
CA PHE A 56 -1.92 8.19 -3.68
C PHE A 56 -3.31 8.27 -3.03
N PRO A 57 -3.76 7.19 -2.36
CA PRO A 57 -3.18 5.85 -2.38
C PRO A 57 -3.39 5.15 -3.74
N THR A 58 -2.51 4.21 -4.09
CA THR A 58 -2.73 3.24 -5.17
C THR A 58 -2.60 1.84 -4.59
N ILE A 59 -3.55 0.95 -4.87
CA ILE A 59 -3.53 -0.45 -4.41
C ILE A 59 -3.24 -1.36 -5.60
N LYS A 60 -2.32 -2.32 -5.43
CA LYS A 60 -1.94 -3.33 -6.42
C LYS A 60 -1.91 -4.72 -5.81
#